data_AF-A0A7C5D8Q0-F1
#
_entry.id   AF-A0A7C5D8Q0-F1
#
_cell.length_a   1.000
_cell.length_b   1.000
_cell.length_c   1.000
_cell.angle_alpha   90.00
_cell.angle_beta   90.00
_cell.angle_gamma   90.00
#
_symmetry.space_group_name_H-M   'P 1'
#
loop_
_entity.id
_entity.type
_entity.pdbx_description
1 polymer ?
#
loop_
_entity_poly.entity_id
_entity_poly.type
_entity_poly.pdbx_seq_one_letter_code
_entity_poly.pdbx_strand_id
1 'polypeptide(L)'
;ANATVVDSSFHMFSPYGVSGVVVIAESHLAIHTWPEYGYAAVDLFTCGDDVDPWVAYRYLEKIFKAQYTSTVEMKRGQMDAVVKGKEMRKNEINELIGEVIQ
;
A
#
# COMPACT_ATOMS: atom_id res chain seq x y z
N ALA A 1 -8.52 7.21 -8.07
CA ALA A 1 -7.14 7.43 -7.57
C ALA A 1 -6.16 7.78 -8.68
N ASN A 2 -6.44 7.58 -9.98
CA ASN A 2 -5.51 7.91 -11.08
C ASN A 2 -4.10 7.27 -11.00
N ALA A 3 -3.98 6.14 -10.28
CA ALA A 3 -2.75 5.38 -10.18
C ALA A 3 -2.58 4.43 -11.37
N THR A 4 -1.34 4.22 -11.81
CA THR A 4 -0.97 3.24 -12.83
C THR A 4 -0.71 1.89 -12.18
N VAL A 5 -1.47 0.86 -12.57
CA VAL A 5 -1.29 -0.52 -12.09
C VAL A 5 -0.11 -1.18 -12.82
N VAL A 6 0.77 -1.80 -12.05
CA VAL A 6 1.92 -2.59 -12.54
C VAL A 6 1.59 -4.08 -12.51
N ASP A 7 1.05 -4.57 -11.40
CA ASP A 7 0.65 -5.97 -11.23
C ASP A 7 -0.43 -6.11 -10.14
N SER A 8 -1.06 -7.28 -10.06
CA SER A 8 -1.97 -7.60 -8.96
C SER A 8 -1.95 -9.09 -8.63
N SER A 9 -1.99 -9.41 -7.34
CA SER A 9 -2.07 -10.78 -6.86
C SER A 9 -3.09 -10.88 -5.73
N PHE A 10 -3.96 -11.89 -5.82
CA PHE A 10 -5.03 -12.15 -4.86
C PHE A 10 -5.05 -13.62 -4.50
N HIS A 11 -5.23 -13.90 -3.21
CA HIS A 11 -5.40 -15.23 -2.68
C HIS A 11 -6.66 -15.29 -1.82
N MET A 12 -7.55 -16.22 -2.16
CA MET A 12 -8.75 -16.51 -1.38
C MET A 12 -8.48 -17.71 -0.48
N PHE A 13 -8.69 -17.53 0.82
CA PHE A 13 -8.51 -18.58 1.81
C PHE A 13 -9.79 -19.39 1.99
N SER A 14 -9.62 -20.67 2.36
CA SER A 14 -10.72 -21.54 2.78
C SER A 14 -10.80 -21.53 4.32
N PRO A 15 -11.99 -21.41 4.92
CA PRO A 15 -13.31 -21.35 4.27
C PRO A 15 -13.71 -19.95 3.75
N TYR A 16 -13.01 -18.90 4.16
CA TYR A 16 -13.27 -17.51 3.75
C TYR A 16 -12.04 -16.64 4.03
N GLY A 17 -12.10 -15.39 3.53
CA GLY A 17 -11.03 -14.41 3.67
C GLY A 17 -10.22 -14.25 2.38
N VAL A 18 -9.66 -13.06 2.20
CA VAL A 18 -8.87 -12.69 1.03
C VAL A 18 -7.67 -11.88 1.49
N SER A 19 -6.50 -12.19 0.91
CA SER A 19 -5.35 -11.31 0.87
C SER A 19 -5.15 -10.85 -0.56
N GLY A 20 -4.96 -9.55 -0.77
CA GLY A 20 -4.78 -8.97 -2.09
C GLY A 20 -3.77 -7.84 -2.08
N VAL A 21 -2.99 -7.74 -3.14
CA VAL A 21 -2.09 -6.60 -3.39
C VAL A 21 -2.23 -6.16 -4.84
N VAL A 22 -2.31 -4.86 -5.03
CA VAL A 22 -2.19 -4.18 -6.32
C VAL A 22 -0.91 -3.35 -6.26
N VAL A 23 0.09 -3.76 -7.03
CA VAL A 23 1.32 -3.00 -7.19
C VAL A 23 1.02 -1.86 -8.17
N ILE A 24 1.29 -0.64 -7.74
CA ILE A 24 1.15 0.56 -8.57
C ILE A 24 2.53 1.20 -8.77
N ALA A 25 2.66 2.11 -9.73
CA ALA A 25 3.93 2.78 -9.97
C ALA A 25 4.47 3.40 -8.65
N GLU A 26 5.61 2.87 -8.19
CA GLU A 26 6.37 3.31 -7.00
C GLU A 26 5.73 3.04 -5.63
N SER A 27 4.62 2.31 -5.54
CA SER A 27 3.97 1.98 -4.25
C SER A 27 2.99 0.79 -4.37
N HIS A 28 1.99 0.67 -3.48
CA HIS A 28 1.02 -0.44 -3.51
C HIS A 28 -0.28 -0.12 -2.77
N LEU A 29 -1.34 -0.84 -3.14
CA LEU A 29 -2.56 -0.98 -2.34
C LEU A 29 -2.66 -2.43 -1.87
N ALA A 30 -2.82 -2.67 -0.57
CA ALA A 30 -2.95 -4.01 -0.01
C ALA A 30 -4.21 -4.13 0.85
N ILE A 31 -4.78 -5.34 0.89
CA ILE A 31 -5.96 -5.64 1.68
C ILE A 31 -5.90 -7.06 2.26
N HIS A 32 -6.32 -7.19 3.51
CA HIS A 32 -6.52 -8.46 4.19
C HIS A 32 -7.89 -8.45 4.87
N THR A 33 -8.70 -9.49 4.67
CA THR A 33 -10.07 -9.55 5.21
C THR A 33 -10.26 -10.73 6.14
N TRP A 34 -10.99 -10.52 7.23
CA TRP A 34 -11.47 -11.54 8.16
C TRP A 34 -13.00 -11.47 8.26
N PRO A 35 -13.73 -12.16 7.36
CA PRO A 35 -15.19 -12.13 7.32
C PRO A 35 -15.86 -12.56 8.63
N GLU A 36 -15.26 -13.49 9.37
CA GLU A 36 -15.72 -13.97 10.68
C GLU A 36 -15.78 -12.85 11.74
N TYR A 37 -15.03 -11.77 11.56
CA TYR A 37 -15.04 -10.59 12.41
C TYR A 37 -15.67 -9.37 11.74
N GLY A 38 -16.11 -9.48 10.49
CA GLY A 38 -16.56 -8.33 9.68
C GLY A 38 -15.46 -7.28 9.50
N TYR A 39 -14.19 -7.70 9.43
CA TYR A 39 -13.02 -6.83 9.47
C TYR A 39 -12.23 -6.86 8.15
N ALA A 40 -11.65 -5.71 7.79
CA ALA A 40 -10.65 -5.60 6.75
C ALA A 40 -9.53 -4.65 7.20
N ALA A 41 -8.28 -5.09 7.03
CA ALA A 41 -7.09 -4.25 7.12
C ALA A 41 -6.73 -3.81 5.70
N VAL A 42 -6.47 -2.51 5.51
CA VAL A 42 -6.19 -1.93 4.19
C VAL A 42 -5.00 -0.97 4.31
N ASP A 43 -4.05 -1.12 3.40
CA ASP A 43 -2.93 -0.20 3.20
C ASP A 43 -3.09 0.49 1.84
N LEU A 44 -3.15 1.82 1.85
CA LEU A 44 -3.27 2.65 0.65
C LEU A 44 -2.02 3.52 0.53
N PHE A 45 -0.95 2.97 -0.04
CA PHE A 45 0.30 3.68 -0.22
C PHE A 45 0.40 4.17 -1.66
N THR A 46 0.43 5.48 -1.85
CA THR A 46 0.58 6.16 -3.15
C THR A 46 1.83 7.03 -3.18
N CYS A 47 2.37 7.27 -4.38
CA CYS A 47 3.47 8.20 -4.63
C CYS A 47 2.99 9.31 -5.58
N GLY A 48 3.60 10.50 -5.49
CA GLY A 48 3.28 11.67 -6.30
C GLY A 48 2.05 12.45 -5.84
N ASP A 49 1.88 13.66 -6.39
CA ASP A 49 0.81 14.59 -6.00
C ASP A 49 -0.51 14.35 -6.77
N ASP A 50 -0.45 13.62 -7.88
CA ASP A 50 -1.60 13.37 -8.76
C ASP A 50 -2.46 12.17 -8.32
N VAL A 51 -2.04 11.46 -7.28
CA VAL A 51 -2.68 10.23 -6.78
C VAL A 51 -3.18 10.42 -5.35
N ASP A 52 -4.48 10.71 -5.20
CA ASP A 52 -5.13 10.82 -3.89
C ASP A 52 -5.53 9.43 -3.33
N PRO A 53 -4.88 8.92 -2.25
CA PRO A 53 -5.22 7.64 -1.63
C PRO A 53 -6.62 7.68 -0.98
N TRP A 54 -7.12 8.86 -0.61
CA TRP A 54 -8.44 9.00 0.01
C TRP A 54 -9.57 8.70 -0.97
N VAL A 55 -9.35 8.81 -2.29
CA VAL A 55 -10.32 8.34 -3.28
C VAL A 55 -10.49 6.82 -3.19
N ALA A 56 -9.40 6.07 -3.03
CA ALA A 56 -9.48 4.62 -2.87
C ALA A 56 -10.10 4.25 -1.52
N TYR A 57 -9.73 4.95 -0.45
CA TYR A 57 -10.34 4.80 0.88
C TYR A 57 -11.86 4.93 0.83
N ARG A 58 -12.37 6.06 0.31
CA ARG A 58 -13.82 6.35 0.24
C ARG A 58 -14.57 5.31 -0.60
N TYR A 59 -13.92 4.82 -1.65
CA TYR A 59 -14.48 3.75 -2.48
C TYR A 59 -14.62 2.43 -1.70
N LEU A 60 -13.56 2.03 -0.97
CA LEU A 60 -13.57 0.81 -0.16
C LEU A 60 -14.53 0.91 1.01
N GLU A 61 -14.55 2.01 1.74
CA GLU A 61 -15.48 2.29 2.84
C GLU A 61 -16.94 2.12 2.37
N LYS A 62 -17.28 2.67 1.20
CA LYS A 62 -18.61 2.56 0.61
C LYS A 62 -18.97 1.13 0.21
N ILE A 63 -18.06 0.39 -0.42
CA ILE A 63 -18.33 -0.98 -0.88
C ILE A 63 -18.43 -1.96 0.29
N PHE A 64 -17.53 -1.85 1.26
CA PHE A 64 -17.59 -2.66 2.47
C PHE A 64 -18.73 -2.27 3.40
N LYS A 65 -19.40 -1.13 3.15
CA LYS A 65 -20.44 -0.58 4.02
C LYS A 65 -19.94 -0.48 5.47
N ALA A 66 -18.67 -0.10 5.62
CA ALA A 66 -18.01 -0.08 6.91
C ALA A 66 -18.79 0.84 7.86
N GLN A 67 -19.23 0.29 9.00
CA GLN A 67 -19.94 1.07 10.02
C GLN A 67 -18.96 1.86 10.91
N TYR A 68 -17.70 1.42 10.95
CA TYR A 68 -16.62 2.04 11.68
C TYR A 68 -15.32 1.91 10.89
N THR A 69 -14.52 2.96 10.90
CA THR A 69 -13.22 3.04 10.25
C THR A 69 -12.23 3.71 11.19
N SER A 70 -11.00 3.19 11.24
CA SER A 70 -9.89 3.79 11.97
C SER A 70 -8.72 3.92 11.01
N THR A 71 -8.28 5.15 10.75
CA THR A 71 -7.31 5.47 9.71
C THR A 71 -6.19 6.31 10.28
N VAL A 72 -4.95 6.00 9.87
CA VAL A 72 -3.76 6.80 10.17
C VAL A 72 -3.06 7.12 8.86
N GLU A 73 -2.79 8.40 8.63
CA GLU A 73 -2.01 8.84 7.47
C GLU A 73 -0.54 9.04 7.86
N MET A 74 0.37 8.46 7.08
CA MET A 74 1.80 8.55 7.31
C MET A 74 2.53 9.05 6.06
N LYS A 75 3.15 10.23 6.15
CA LYS A 75 4.01 10.75 5.08
C LYS A 75 5.32 9.96 5.02
N ARG A 76 5.55 9.27 3.91
CA ARG A 76 6.76 8.48 3.63
C ARG A 76 7.79 9.33 2.87
N GLY A 77 9.07 9.00 3.00
CA GLY A 77 10.13 9.64 2.20
C GLY A 77 10.44 11.11 2.53
N GLN A 78 10.23 11.56 3.79
CA GLN A 78 10.51 12.94 4.19
C GLN A 78 12.02 13.24 4.06
N MET A 79 12.40 13.94 2.98
CA MET A 79 13.81 14.13 2.61
C MET A 79 14.61 14.88 3.68
N ASP A 80 13.99 15.77 4.46
CA ASP A 80 14.65 16.46 5.57
C ASP A 80 15.12 15.51 6.70
N ALA A 81 14.46 14.36 6.85
CA ALA A 81 14.86 13.29 7.76
C ALA A 81 15.85 12.31 7.10
N VAL A 82 15.71 12.05 5.80
CA VAL A 82 16.59 11.17 5.02
C VAL A 82 17.98 11.79 4.82
N VAL A 83 18.08 13.11 4.62
CA VAL A 83 19.34 13.82 4.37
C VAL A 83 20.20 13.99 5.63
N LYS A 84 19.61 13.87 6.84
CA LYS A 84 20.37 13.89 8.11
C LYS A 84 21.14 12.59 8.39
N GLY A 85 20.84 11.50 7.69
CA GLY A 85 21.65 10.28 7.66
C GLY A 85 22.46 10.24 6.36
N LYS A 86 23.72 10.68 6.43
CA LYS A 86 24.75 10.65 5.36
C LYS A 86 24.41 9.79 4.13
N GLU A 87 24.39 10.44 2.97
CA GLU A 87 24.90 9.99 1.67
C GLU A 87 25.15 8.47 1.52
N MET A 88 24.10 7.66 1.59
CA MET A 88 24.14 6.30 1.04
C MET A 88 24.31 6.45 -0.47
N ARG A 89 25.41 5.92 -0.99
CA ARG A 89 25.73 5.97 -2.41
C ARG A 89 24.64 5.20 -3.15
N LYS A 90 23.81 5.89 -3.95
CA LYS A 90 22.69 5.30 -4.73
C LYS A 90 23.00 3.93 -5.36
N ASN A 91 24.25 3.70 -5.74
CA ASN A 91 24.73 2.44 -6.32
C ASN A 91 24.64 1.24 -5.35
N GLU A 92 24.96 1.42 -4.06
CA GLU A 92 24.90 0.34 -3.05
C GLU A 92 23.45 -0.09 -2.78
N ILE A 93 22.50 0.86 -2.78
CA ILE A 93 21.08 0.55 -2.59
C ILE A 93 20.54 -0.28 -3.77
N ASN A 94 20.91 0.06 -5.01
CA ASN A 94 20.45 -0.68 -6.18
C ASN A 94 21.00 -2.11 -6.21
N GLU A 95 22.25 -2.31 -5.81
CA GLU A 95 22.84 -3.65 -5.67
C GLU A 95 22.10 -4.48 -4.60
N LEU A 96 21.86 -3.91 -3.43
CA LEU A 96 21.13 -4.57 -2.34
C LEU A 96 19.67 -4.88 -2.70
N ILE A 97 18.99 -3.98 -3.43
CA ILE A 97 17.63 -4.24 -3.93
C ILE A 97 17.63 -5.44 -4.89
N GLY A 98 18.66 -5.57 -5.73
CA GLY A 98 18.81 -6.71 -6.63
C GLY A 98 18.92 -8.05 -5.90
N GLU A 99 19.57 -8.09 -4.73
CA GLU A 99 19.65 -9.28 -3.88
C GLU A 99 18.31 -9.63 -3.21
N VAL A 100 17.47 -8.65 -2.91
CA VAL A 100 16.19 -8.84 -2.22
C VAL A 100 15.07 -9.29 -3.16
N ILE A 101 15.13 -8.93 -4.44
CA ILE A 101 14.06 -9.19 -5.41
C ILE A 101 14.22 -10.55 -6.14
N GLN A 102 15.32 -11.29 -5.92
CA GLN A 102 15.51 -12.68 -6.40
C GLN A 102 14.73 -13.70 -5.57
#